data_AF-G2GZJ4-F1
#
_entry.id   AF-G2GZJ4-F1
#
_cell.length_a   1.000
_cell.length_b   1.000
_cell.length_c   1.000
_cell.angle_alpha   90.00
_cell.angle_beta   90.00
_cell.angle_gamma   90.00
#
_symmetry.space_group_name_H-M   'P 1'
#
loop_
_entity.id
_entity.type
_entity.pdbx_description
1 polymer ?
#
loop_
_entity_poly.entity_id
_entity_poly.type
_entity_poly.pdbx_seq_one_letter_code
_entity_poly.pdbx_strand_id
1 'polypeptide(L)'
;MKHINALSIAGTDPSGGAGIQADLKTFSALRAYGASVITALVAQNTCGVQSIYNIDPNFIDAQLDSVFSDMRIDTTKIGMLANSAIIKIVSDKLL
;
A
#
# COMPACT_ATOMS: atom_id res chain seq x y z
N MET A 1 -22.07 -9.48 11.30
CA MET A 1 -21.15 -8.32 11.30
C MET A 1 -20.76 -8.07 9.86
N LYS A 2 -20.71 -6.81 9.39
CA LYS A 2 -20.32 -6.48 8.01
C LYS A 2 -18.80 -6.72 7.88
N HIS A 3 -18.38 -7.52 6.90
CA HIS A 3 -16.96 -7.66 6.57
C HIS A 3 -16.44 -6.35 5.96
N ILE A 4 -15.32 -5.85 6.49
CA ILE A 4 -14.63 -4.64 6.01
C ILE A 4 -13.37 -5.08 5.26
N ASN A 5 -13.23 -4.61 4.03
CA ASN A 5 -12.01 -4.74 3.24
C ASN A 5 -11.24 -3.41 3.30
N ALA A 6 -10.00 -3.46 3.78
CA ALA A 6 -9.11 -2.32 3.92
C ALA A 6 -7.93 -2.42 2.95
N LEU A 7 -7.66 -1.35 2.20
CA LEU A 7 -6.54 -1.25 1.28
C LEU A 7 -5.41 -0.38 1.88
N SER A 8 -4.17 -0.85 1.83
CA SER A 8 -2.99 0.01 2.02
C SER A 8 -2.31 0.32 0.68
N ILE A 9 -2.01 1.60 0.45
CA ILE A 9 -1.19 2.06 -0.68
C ILE A 9 0.09 2.68 -0.09
N ALA A 10 1.18 1.91 -0.03
CA ALA A 10 2.41 2.33 0.66
C ALA A 10 3.65 1.56 0.20
N GLY A 11 4.83 1.96 0.70
CA GLY A 11 6.06 1.20 0.54
C GLY A 11 6.18 0.00 1.49
N THR A 12 7.21 -0.82 1.29
CA THR A 12 7.52 -1.95 2.15
C THR A 12 8.50 -1.60 3.27
N ASP A 13 8.44 -2.36 4.36
CA ASP A 13 9.47 -2.45 5.38
C ASP A 13 9.81 -3.93 5.65
N PRO A 14 11.00 -4.42 5.26
CA PRO A 14 11.43 -5.80 5.49
C PRO A 14 11.47 -6.22 6.97
N SER A 15 11.72 -5.28 7.90
CA SER A 15 11.68 -5.58 9.33
C SER A 15 10.26 -5.74 9.87
N GLY A 16 9.26 -5.30 9.09
CA GLY A 16 7.85 -5.46 9.36
C GLY A 16 7.29 -4.54 10.45
N GLY A 17 8.02 -3.48 10.82
CA GLY A 17 7.61 -2.49 11.82
C GLY A 17 6.82 -1.31 11.23
N ALA A 18 6.95 -1.05 9.94
CA ALA A 18 6.30 0.02 9.19
C ALA A 18 5.75 -0.46 7.84
N GLY A 19 5.46 0.46 6.93
CA GLY A 19 5.01 0.18 5.56
C GLY A 19 3.72 -0.63 5.49
N ILE A 20 3.50 -1.31 4.36
CA ILE A 20 2.35 -2.21 4.20
C ILE A 20 2.35 -3.35 5.22
N GLN A 21 3.51 -3.75 5.76
CA GLN A 21 3.62 -4.80 6.76
C GLN A 21 2.92 -4.39 8.06
N ALA A 22 3.15 -3.17 8.55
CA ALA A 22 2.45 -2.64 9.71
C ALA A 22 0.97 -2.37 9.43
N ASP A 23 0.66 -1.89 8.23
CA ASP A 23 -0.73 -1.62 7.83
C ASP A 23 -1.56 -2.92 7.82
N LEU A 24 -1.08 -3.97 7.15
CA LEU A 24 -1.77 -5.26 7.06
C LEU A 24 -1.88 -5.95 8.42
N LYS A 25 -0.86 -5.86 9.28
CA LYS A 25 -0.94 -6.32 10.68
C LYS A 25 -2.04 -5.57 11.45
N THR A 26 -2.12 -4.25 11.27
CA THR A 26 -3.14 -3.41 11.92
C THR A 26 -4.54 -3.77 11.44
N PHE A 27 -4.74 -3.92 10.12
CA PHE A 27 -6.02 -4.35 9.56
C PHE A 27 -6.43 -5.71 10.12
N SER A 28 -5.51 -6.66 10.15
CA SER A 28 -5.74 -8.00 10.70
C SER A 28 -6.14 -7.95 12.18
N ALA A 29 -5.41 -7.18 13.00
CA ALA A 29 -5.70 -7.02 14.43
C ALA A 29 -7.07 -6.36 14.68
N LEU A 30 -7.51 -5.49 13.77
CA LEU A 30 -8.81 -4.82 13.80
C LEU A 30 -9.91 -5.59 13.03
N ARG A 31 -9.65 -6.84 12.64
CA ARG A 31 -10.62 -7.73 11.95
C ARG A 31 -11.12 -7.21 10.60
N ALA A 32 -10.29 -6.46 9.88
CA ALA A 32 -10.51 -6.11 8.48
C ALA A 32 -9.66 -7.02 7.58
N TYR A 33 -10.21 -7.42 6.43
CA TYR A 33 -9.41 -8.10 5.39
C TYR A 33 -8.48 -7.07 4.74
N GLY A 34 -7.18 -7.34 4.74
CA GLY A 34 -6.17 -6.42 4.22
C GLY A 34 -5.75 -6.73 2.79
N ALA A 35 -5.87 -5.76 1.90
CA ALA A 35 -5.23 -5.73 0.59
C ALA A 35 -4.10 -4.67 0.58
N SER A 36 -3.15 -4.77 -0.35
CA SER A 36 -2.10 -3.76 -0.48
C SER A 36 -1.64 -3.53 -1.91
N VAL A 37 -1.29 -2.28 -2.21
CA VAL A 37 -0.57 -1.84 -3.41
C VAL A 37 0.78 -1.27 -2.99
N ILE A 38 1.85 -1.74 -3.62
CA ILE A 38 3.22 -1.36 -3.29
C ILE A 38 3.69 -0.22 -4.19
N THR A 39 4.09 0.90 -3.58
CA THR A 39 4.56 2.10 -4.29
C THR A 39 6.08 2.18 -4.40
N ALA A 40 6.82 1.57 -3.46
CA ALA A 40 8.25 1.35 -3.57
C ALA A 40 8.67 0.18 -2.67
N LEU A 41 9.78 -0.46 -3.03
CA LEU A 41 10.45 -1.40 -2.15
C LEU A 41 11.55 -0.67 -1.39
N VAL A 42 11.70 -0.96 -0.10
CA VAL A 42 12.74 -0.35 0.73
C VAL A 42 13.59 -1.45 1.35
N ALA A 43 14.91 -1.31 1.26
CA ALA A 43 15.80 -1.99 2.20
C ALA A 43 15.80 -1.16 3.48
N GLN A 44 15.02 -1.60 4.46
CA GLN A 44 14.84 -0.94 5.75
C GLN A 44 15.00 -1.96 6.87
N ASN A 45 15.54 -1.50 8.00
CA ASN A 45 15.56 -2.24 9.25
C ASN A 45 15.32 -1.29 10.43
N THR A 46 15.43 -1.80 11.65
CA THR A 46 15.20 -1.05 12.89
C THR A 46 16.22 0.07 13.14
N CYS A 47 17.31 0.11 12.39
CA CYS A 47 18.36 1.15 12.47
C CYS A 47 18.24 2.21 11.36
N GLY A 48 17.25 2.11 10.48
CA GLY A 48 16.98 3.09 9.43
C GLY A 48 16.83 2.48 8.03
N VAL A 49 16.83 3.35 7.02
CA VAL A 49 16.70 3.00 5.60
C VAL A 49 18.08 2.91 4.95
N GLN A 50 18.34 1.82 4.23
CA GLN A 50 19.59 1.57 3.52
C GLN A 50 19.47 1.88 2.03
N SER A 51 18.33 1.60 1.40
CA SER A 51 18.08 1.95 0.00
C SER A 51 16.59 1.93 -0.33
N ILE A 52 16.22 2.62 -1.41
CA ILE A 52 14.86 2.68 -1.95
C ILE A 52 14.92 2.22 -3.39
N TYR A 53 14.02 1.31 -3.77
CA TYR A 53 13.79 0.88 -5.13
C TYR A 53 12.39 1.34 -5.56
N ASN A 54 12.37 2.31 -6.48
CA ASN A 54 11.12 2.86 -7.01
C ASN A 54 10.47 1.86 -7.96
N ILE A 55 9.18 1.60 -7.76
CA ILE A 55 8.38 0.79 -8.68
C ILE A 55 7.94 1.65 -9.87
N ASP A 56 7.87 1.03 -11.05
CA ASP A 56 7.35 1.66 -12.27
C ASP A 56 5.91 2.17 -12.03
N PRO A 57 5.60 3.44 -12.34
CA PRO A 57 4.26 3.99 -12.15
C PRO A 57 3.15 3.19 -12.84
N ASN A 58 3.39 2.64 -14.04
CA ASN A 58 2.40 1.82 -14.75
C ASN A 58 2.11 0.50 -14.02
N PHE A 59 3.10 -0.04 -13.29
CA PHE A 59 2.88 -1.24 -12.49
C PHE A 59 2.11 -0.93 -11.20
N ILE A 60 2.20 0.29 -10.67
CA ILE A 60 1.35 0.74 -9.56
C ILE A 60 -0.09 0.91 -10.05
N ASP A 61 -0.29 1.47 -11.24
CA ASP A 61 -1.59 1.58 -11.89
C ASP A 61 -2.24 0.20 -12.09
N ALA A 62 -1.47 -0.76 -12.63
CA ALA A 62 -1.93 -2.13 -12.82
C ALA A 62 -2.29 -2.85 -11.50
N GLN A 63 -1.54 -2.61 -10.41
CA GLN A 63 -1.88 -3.13 -9.08
C GLN A 63 -3.21 -2.54 -8.57
N LEU A 64 -3.43 -1.23 -8.72
CA LEU A 64 -4.68 -0.57 -8.33
C LEU A 64 -5.86 -1.10 -9.14
N ASP A 65 -5.72 -1.23 -10.46
CA ASP A 65 -6.76 -1.80 -11.32
C ASP A 65 -7.08 -3.25 -10.95
N SER A 66 -6.06 -4.06 -10.65
CA SER A 66 -6.26 -5.44 -10.23
C SER A 66 -7.09 -5.53 -8.94
N VAL A 67 -6.84 -4.66 -7.96
CA VAL A 67 -7.59 -4.66 -6.69
C VAL A 67 -8.99 -4.09 -6.89
N PHE A 68 -9.14 -2.92 -7.53
CA PHE A 68 -10.43 -2.24 -7.63
C PHE A 68 -11.40 -2.91 -8.61
N SER A 69 -10.92 -3.68 -9.59
CA SER A 69 -11.78 -4.43 -10.51
C SER A 69 -12.32 -5.74 -9.93
N ASP A 70 -11.70 -6.28 -8.87
CA ASP A 70 -12.07 -7.57 -8.27
C ASP A 70 -12.71 -7.42 -6.88
N MET A 71 -12.23 -6.48 -6.07
CA MET A 71 -12.64 -6.34 -4.68
C MET A 71 -13.34 -5.02 -4.38
N ARG A 72 -14.47 -5.09 -3.66
CA ARG A 72 -15.04 -3.91 -3.00
C ARG A 72 -14.11 -3.49 -1.86
N ILE A 73 -13.54 -2.29 -1.93
CA ILE A 73 -12.75 -1.67 -0.86
C ILE A 73 -13.66 -0.75 -0.03
N ASP A 74 -13.71 -0.97 1.28
CA ASP A 74 -14.52 -0.18 2.21
C ASP A 74 -13.72 0.97 2.84
N THR A 75 -12.42 0.80 3.02
CA THR A 75 -11.50 1.82 3.54
C THR A 75 -10.13 1.74 2.87
N THR A 76 -9.47 2.89 2.70
CA THR A 76 -8.13 2.97 2.14
C THR A 76 -7.23 3.80 3.07
N LYS A 77 -6.02 3.32 3.33
CA LYS A 77 -4.94 4.07 3.97
C LYS A 77 -3.84 4.33 2.94
N ILE A 78 -3.35 5.55 2.91
CA ILE A 78 -2.26 5.97 2.02
C ILE A 78 -1.03 6.25 2.88
N GLY A 79 0.11 5.67 2.48
CA GLY A 79 1.41 5.88 3.11
C GLY A 79 2.37 6.60 2.16
N MET A 80 3.58 6.06 2.05
CA MET A 80 4.62 6.60 1.17
C MET A 80 4.19 6.52 -0.30
N LEU A 81 4.30 7.63 -1.03
CA LEU A 81 4.00 7.71 -2.47
C LEU A 81 5.23 8.00 -3.35
N ALA A 82 6.41 8.16 -2.75
CA ALA A 82 7.71 8.37 -3.40
C ALA A 82 7.87 9.61 -4.32
N ASN A 83 6.98 9.87 -5.28
CA ASN A 83 7.08 10.99 -6.23
C ASN A 83 5.72 11.45 -6.77
N SER A 84 5.71 12.57 -7.52
CA SER A 84 4.51 13.20 -8.07
C SER A 84 3.75 12.37 -9.10
N ALA A 85 4.44 11.52 -9.88
CA ALA A 85 3.78 10.65 -10.86
C ALA A 85 2.90 9.61 -10.15
N ILE A 86 3.41 9.01 -9.08
CA ILE A 86 2.65 8.05 -8.26
C ILE A 86 1.50 8.75 -7.53
N ILE A 87 1.74 9.95 -6.99
CA ILE A 87 0.66 10.75 -6.37
C ILE A 87 -0.48 10.97 -7.36
N LYS A 88 -0.17 11.32 -8.61
CA LYS A 88 -1.19 11.53 -9.64
C LYS A 88 -1.98 10.26 -9.94
N ILE A 89 -1.31 9.13 -10.13
CA ILE A 89 -1.97 7.83 -10.37
C ILE A 89 -2.92 7.46 -9.22
N VAL A 90 -2.44 7.57 -7.98
CA VAL A 90 -3.26 7.24 -6.79
C VAL A 90 -4.45 8.20 -6.67
N SER A 91 -4.26 9.50 -6.93
CA SER A 91 -5.33 10.47 -6.92
C SER A 91 -6.38 10.16 -7.99
N ASP A 92 -5.95 9.84 -9.21
CA ASP A 92 -6.85 9.59 -10.34
C ASP A 92 -7.67 8.30 -10.15
N LYS A 93 -7.16 7.29 -9.41
CA LYS A 93 -7.89 6.04 -9.10
C LYS A 93 -8.83 6.11 -7.90
N LEU A 94 -8.69 7.12 -7.04
CA LEU A 94 -9.49 7.25 -5.80
C LEU A 94 -10.66 8.24 -5.92
N LEU A 95 -10.72 9.02 -7.00
CA LEU A 95 -11.82 9.93 -7.34
C LEU A 95 -12.83 9.23 -8.25
#